data_AF-A0A7R9ML17-F1
#
_entry.id   AF-A0A7R9ML17-F1
#
_cell.length_a   1.000
_cell.length_b   1.000
_cell.length_c   1.000
_cell.angle_alpha   90.00
_cell.angle_beta   90.00
_cell.angle_gamma   90.00
#
_symmetry.space_group_name_H-M   'P 1'
#
loop_
_entity.id
_entity.type
_entity.pdbx_description
1 polymer ?
#
loop_
_entity_poly.entity_id
_entity_poly.type
_entity_poly.pdbx_seq_one_letter_code
_entity_poly.pdbx_strand_id
1 'polypeptide(L)' 'MVDMEGQVDVRQDQSPRYNFRAIRWNPNRALFLDRLYRSAPLSMQCNQSSGERFPGYWNGIPVPEIHFPIKEVKRNCSKV' A
#
# COMPACT_ATOMS: atom_id res chain seq x y z
N MET A 1 10.06 18.50 7.68
CA MET A 1 11.10 17.52 7.37
C MET A 1 10.77 16.29 8.20
N VAL A 2 10.54 15.13 7.58
CA VAL A 2 10.18 13.91 8.30
C VAL A 2 11.48 13.22 8.70
N ASP A 3 11.73 13.09 10.00
CA ASP A 3 12.94 12.46 10.51
C ASP A 3 12.97 10.98 10.08
N MET A 4 13.73 10.69 9.01
CA MET A 4 14.11 9.35 8.60
C MET A 4 15.44 8.90 9.24
N GLU A 5 15.97 9.68 10.18
CA GLU A 5 17.24 9.38 10.83
C GLU A 5 17.16 8.06 11.62
N GLY A 6 18.16 7.19 11.41
CA GLY A 6 18.32 5.92 12.11
C GLY A 6 17.42 4.76 11.64
N GLN A 7 16.80 4.84 10.46
CA GLN A 7 16.18 3.67 9.82
C GLN A 7 17.23 2.85 9.06
N VAL A 8 17.09 1.52 9.08
CA VAL A 8 17.93 0.61 8.30
C VAL A 8 17.52 0.69 6.83
N ASP A 9 18.50 0.82 5.93
CA ASP A 9 18.28 0.82 4.48
C ASP A 9 17.73 -0.51 3.97
N VAL A 10 17.04 -0.45 2.82
CA VAL A 10 16.52 -1.63 2.12
C VAL A 10 17.69 -2.49 1.66
N ARG A 11 17.73 -3.73 2.14
CA ARG A 11 18.73 -4.71 1.72
C ARG A 11 18.22 -5.47 0.49
N GLN A 12 18.91 -5.28 -0.63
CA GLN A 12 18.52 -5.83 -1.95
C GLN A 12 18.70 -7.35 -2.04
N ASP A 13 19.59 -7.91 -1.22
CA ASP A 13 19.84 -9.34 -1.08
C ASP A 13 18.81 -10.06 -0.19
N GLN A 14 17.85 -9.33 0.39
CA GLN A 14 16.88 -9.86 1.35
C GLN A 14 15.44 -9.77 0.85
N SER A 15 14.59 -10.64 1.40
CA SER A 15 13.16 -10.63 1.07
C SER A 15 12.45 -9.32 1.49
N PRO A 16 11.37 -8.91 0.79
CA PRO A 16 10.54 -7.79 1.23
C PRO A 16 10.02 -7.95 2.66
N ARG A 17 9.71 -9.19 3.07
CA ARG A 17 9.29 -9.51 4.44
C ARG A 17 10.39 -9.23 5.47
N TYR A 18 11.65 -9.54 5.13
CA TYR A 18 12.79 -9.21 5.99
C TYR A 18 12.90 -7.70 6.17
N ASN A 19 12.92 -6.96 5.05
CA ASN A 19 13.03 -5.49 5.06
C ASN A 19 11.89 -4.84 5.85
N PHE A 20 10.65 -5.31 5.67
CA PHE A 20 9.49 -4.83 6.42
C PHE A 20 9.62 -5.05 7.94
N ARG A 21 10.18 -6.19 8.36
CA ARG A 21 10.41 -6.53 9.77
C ARG A 21 11.58 -5.78 10.39
N ALA A 22 12.55 -5.34 9.58
CA ALA A 22 13.68 -4.54 10.04
C ALA A 22 13.31 -3.06 10.30
N ILE A 23 12.09 -2.64 9.94
CA ILE A 23 11.60 -1.28 10.21
C ILE A 23 11.36 -1.10 11.71
N ARG A 24 11.97 -0.06 12.28
CA ARG A 24 11.66 0.41 13.63
C ARG A 24 10.37 1.24 13.55
N TRP A 25 9.22 0.61 13.73
CA TRP A 25 7.93 1.29 13.57
C TRP A 25 7.73 2.41 14.60
N ASN A 26 7.25 3.54 14.10
CA ASN A 26 6.78 4.68 14.88
C ASN A 26 5.61 5.35 14.12
N PRO A 27 4.85 6.26 14.76
CA PRO A 27 3.69 6.89 14.11
C PRO A 27 4.00 7.56 12.77
N ASN A 28 5.15 8.25 12.66
CA ASN A 28 5.55 8.93 11.43
C ASN A 28 5.84 7.96 10.28
N ARG A 29 6.52 6.83 10.55
CA ARG A 29 6.81 5.79 9.55
C ARG A 29 5.54 5.04 9.13
N ALA A 30 4.59 4.83 10.05
CA ALA A 30 3.29 4.27 9.72
C ALA A 30 2.49 5.22 8.81
N LEU A 31 2.48 6.53 9.11
CA LEU A 31 1.84 7.55 8.26
C LEU A 31 2.50 7.66 6.88
N PHE A 32 3.83 7.54 6.82
CA PHE A 32 4.54 7.50 5.55
C PHE A 32 4.13 6.29 4.71
N LEU A 33 4.03 5.11 5.33
CA LEU A 33 3.57 3.90 4.64
C LEU A 33 2.12 4.04 4.15
N ASP A 34 1.22 4.61 4.95
CA ASP A 34 -0.16 4.89 4.53
C ASP A 34 -0.17 5.83 3.31
N ARG A 35 0.61 6.92 3.34
CA ARG A 35 0.74 7.82 2.20
C ARG A 35 1.29 7.13 0.96
N LEU A 36 2.28 6.25 1.13
CA LEU A 36 2.83 5.44 0.04
C LEU A 36 1.72 4.61 -0.61
N TYR A 37 0.94 3.86 0.17
CA TYR A 37 -0.14 3.05 -0.38
C TYR A 37 -1.26 3.84 -1.05
N ARG A 38 -1.47 5.10 -0.65
CA ARG A 38 -2.48 5.99 -1.24
C ARG A 38 -2.02 6.66 -2.54
N SER A 39 -0.73 6.72 -2.83
CA SER A 39 -0.19 7.56 -3.92
C SER A 39 0.77 6.86 -4.87
N ALA A 40 1.42 5.78 -4.46
CA ALA A 40 2.36 5.06 -5.31
C ALA A 40 1.63 4.37 -6.48
N PRO A 41 2.17 4.44 -7.70
CA PRO A 41 1.62 3.70 -8.84
C PRO A 41 1.63 2.18 -8.60
N LEU A 42 0.61 1.50 -9.12
CA LEU A 42 0.37 0.08 -8.99
C LEU A 42 1.04 -0.72 -10.11
N SER A 43 1.46 -1.94 -9.76
CA SER A 43 1.70 -3.02 -10.71
C SER A 43 0.47 -3.93 -10.72
N MET A 44 -0.38 -3.74 -11.73
CA MET A 44 -1.65 -4.44 -11.87
C MET A 44 -1.45 -5.87 -12.38
N GLN A 45 -2.23 -6.80 -11.82
CA GLN A 45 -2.31 -8.18 -12.30
C GLN A 45 -3.61 -8.37 -13.07
N CYS A 46 -3.57 -8.14 -14.38
CA CYS A 46 -4.69 -8.42 -15.28
C CYS A 46 -4.39 -9.71 -16.06
N ASN A 47 -4.81 -10.85 -15.50
CA ASN A 47 -4.54 -12.16 -16.07
C ASN A 47 -5.81 -12.79 -16.66
N GLN A 48 -5.62 -13.49 -17.77
CA GLN A 48 -6.62 -14.34 -18.42
C GLN A 48 -6.76 -15.67 -17.67
N SER A 49 -7.82 -16.42 -17.95
CA SER A 49 -8.01 -17.76 -17.39
C SER A 49 -6.90 -18.75 -17.79
N SER A 50 -6.19 -18.50 -18.90
CA SER A 50 -5.00 -19.25 -19.31
C SER A 50 -3.77 -19.01 -18.41
N GLY A 51 -3.82 -17.99 -17.55
CA GLY A 51 -2.69 -17.52 -16.74
C GLY A 51 -1.81 -16.48 -17.44
N GLU A 52 -2.03 -16.22 -18.73
CA GLU A 52 -1.34 -15.16 -19.46
C GLU A 52 -1.87 -13.78 -19.08
N ARG A 53 -1.02 -12.75 -19.16
CA ARG A 53 -1.47 -11.36 -19.00
C ARG A 53 -2.27 -10.91 -20.22
N PHE A 54 -3.28 -10.08 -20.01
CA PHE A 54 -3.89 -9.35 -21.14
C PHE A 54 -2.84 -8.42 -21.79
N PRO A 55 -2.90 -8.19 -23.12
CA PRO A 55 -2.00 -7.24 -23.78
C PRO A 55 -2.14 -5.82 -23.20
N GLY A 56 -1.02 -5.15 -22.98
CA GLY A 56 -0.99 -3.79 -22.44
C GLY A 56 0.14 -3.57 -21.43
N TYR A 57 0.30 -2.31 -21.01
CA TYR A 57 1.23 -1.96 -19.94
C TYR A 57 0.48 -1.91 -18.61
N TRP A 58 0.86 -2.79 -17.68
CA TRP A 58 0.18 -2.97 -16.40
C TRP A 58 0.99 -2.49 -15.20
N ASN A 59 2.14 -1.85 -15.42
CA ASN A 59 2.93 -1.22 -14.36
C ASN A 59 2.68 0.29 -14.34
N GLY A 60 2.94 0.96 -13.23
CA GLY A 60 2.79 2.42 -13.16
C GLY A 60 1.35 2.93 -13.24
N ILE A 61 0.35 2.07 -13.02
CA ILE A 61 -1.06 2.44 -13.09
C ILE A 61 -1.40 3.32 -11.87
N PRO A 62 -2.07 4.48 -12.03
CA PRO A 62 -2.43 5.32 -10.89
C PRO A 62 -3.40 4.59 -9.93
N VAL A 63 -3.39 4.99 -8.66
CA VAL A 63 -4.35 4.49 -7.68
C VAL A 63 -5.76 4.97 -8.06
N PRO A 64 -6.77 4.08 -8.12
CA PRO A 64 -8.14 4.48 -8.44
C PRO A 64 -8.72 5.47 -7.42
N GLU A 65 -9.39 6.52 -7.91
CA GLU A 65 -10.09 7.49 -7.07
C GLU A 65 -11.51 7.04 -6.75
N ILE A 66 -11.95 7.30 -5.51
CA ILE A 66 -13.32 6.99 -5.06
C ILE A 66 -14.15 8.26 -5.16
N HIS A 67 -14.94 8.40 -6.22
CA HIS A 67 -15.81 9.56 -6.41
C HIS A 67 -17.13 9.49 -5.62
N PHE A 68 -17.62 8.28 -5.33
CA PHE A 68 -18.91 8.05 -4.70
C PHE A 68 -18.77 7.08 -3.52
N PRO A 69 -18.38 7.57 -2.33
CA PRO A 69 -18.29 6.72 -1.15
C PRO A 69 -19.69 6.21 -0.76
N ILE A 70 -19.75 4.93 -0.39
CA ILE A 70 -20.97 4.36 0.19
C ILE A 70 -21.21 5.03 1.55
N LYS A 71 -22.43 5.53 1.77
CA LYS A 71 -22.81 6.15 3.05
C LYS A 71 -22.64 5.15 4.18
N GLU A 72 -21.99 5.58 5.25
CA GLU A 72 -21.88 4.75 6.45
C GLU A 72 -23.28 4.43 7.01
N VAL A 73 -23.54 3.14 7.21
CA VAL A 73 -24.75 2.71 7.91
C VAL A 73 -24.53 3.01 9.39
N LYS A 74 -25.47 3.77 9.99
CA LYS A 74 -25.45 4.01 11.44
C LYS A 74 -25.46 2.66 12.16
N ARG A 75 -24.43 2.38 12.95
CA ARG A 75 -24.38 1.18 13.79
C ARG A 75 -25.29 1.40 15.00
N ASN A 76 -26.35 0.59 15.12
CA ASN A 76 -27.20 0.55 16.31
C ASN A 76 -26.54 -0.33 17.40
N CYS A 77 -25.34 0.03 17.83
CA CYS A 77 -24.69 -0.65 18.95
C CYS A 77 -25.17 -0.04 20.27
N SER A 78 -25.60 -0.87 21.22
CA SER A 78 -25.77 -0.44 22.60
C SER A 78 -24.40 0.00 23.15
N LYS A 79 -24.36 1.15 23.84
CA LYS A 79 -23.18 1.52 24.62
C LYS A 79 -23.04 0.49 25.74
N VAL A 80 -21.99 -0.34 25.67
CA VAL A 80 -21.54 -1.19 26.78
C VAL A 80 -20.75 -0.32 27.75
#